data_AF-A0A2X5P638-F1
#
_entry.id   AF-A0A2X5P638-F1
#
_cell.length_a   1.000
_cell.length_b   1.000
_cell.length_c   1.000
_cell.angle_alpha   90.00
_cell.angle_beta   90.00
_cell.angle_gamma   90.00
#
_symmetry.space_group_name_H-M   'P 1'
#
loop_
_entity.id
_entity.type
_entity.pdbx_description
1 polymer ?
#
loop_
_entity_poly.entity_id
_entity_poly.type
_entity_poly.pdbx_seq_one_letter_code
_entity_poly.pdbx_strand_id
1 'polypeptide(L)' 'MAYVNQTGQEEHLEYVGLSLVAGPDGQVIAQASETQEQLLYAQIDPSQVIQAQRDNPYLTDLRTDIL' A
#
# COMPACT_ATOMS: atom_id res chain seq x y z
N MET A 1 0.19 1.50 -3.86
CA MET A 1 1.23 1.75 -2.82
C MET A 1 1.93 0.43 -2.52
N ALA A 2 3.26 0.44 -2.35
CA ALA A 2 3.98 -0.69 -1.77
C ALA A 2 4.58 -0.25 -0.43
N TYR A 3 4.20 -0.91 0.65
CA TYR A 3 4.74 -0.69 1.98
C TYR A 3 5.61 -1.89 2.38
N VAL A 4 6.86 -1.60 2.71
CA VAL A 4 7.86 -2.62 3.09
C VAL A 4 8.19 -2.42 4.56
N ASN A 5 8.03 -3.49 5.32
CA ASN A 5 8.27 -3.56 6.75
C ASN A 5 9.18 -4.74 7.08
N GLN A 6 9.77 -4.70 8.27
CA GLN A 6 10.57 -5.80 8.82
C GLN A 6 9.67 -6.82 9.53
N THR A 7 10.19 -8.03 9.69
CA THR A 7 9.60 -9.12 10.48
C THR A 7 10.71 -9.78 11.31
N GLY A 8 10.33 -10.44 12.40
CA GLY A 8 11.27 -11.05 13.35
C GLY A 8 11.58 -10.14 14.53
N GLN A 9 12.71 -10.38 15.20
CA GLN A 9 13.07 -9.72 16.45
C GLN A 9 14.45 -9.07 16.34
N GLU A 10 14.57 -7.85 16.85
CA GLU A 10 15.85 -7.17 17.05
C GLU A 10 15.97 -6.76 18.52
N GLU A 11 16.89 -7.42 19.24
CA GLU A 11 17.01 -7.30 20.70
C GLU A 11 15.69 -7.50 21.45
N HIS A 12 15.07 -6.41 21.91
CA HIS A 12 13.82 -6.39 22.67
C HIS A 12 12.63 -5.89 21.85
N LEU A 13 12.85 -5.56 20.57
CA LEU A 13 11.83 -5.12 19.63
C LEU A 13 11.35 -6.30 18.79
N GLU A 14 10.03 -6.49 18.73
CA GLU A 14 9.39 -7.45 17.82
C GLU A 14 8.74 -6.68 16.67
N TYR A 15 9.13 -7.02 15.45
CA TYR A 15 8.58 -6.42 14.24
C TYR A 15 7.32 -7.15 13.81
N VAL A 16 6.31 -6.37 13.40
CA VAL A 16 4.98 -6.89 13.08
C VAL A 16 4.86 -7.51 11.68
N GLY A 17 5.87 -7.39 10.81
CA GLY A 17 5.77 -7.86 9.43
C GLY A 17 4.70 -7.10 8.65
N LEU A 18 3.85 -7.84 7.94
CA LEU A 18 2.69 -7.32 7.20
C LEU A 18 3.03 -6.27 6.13
N SER A 19 4.21 -6.40 5.52
CA SER A 19 4.50 -5.72 4.24
C SER A 19 3.36 -5.98 3.26
N LEU A 20 2.94 -4.98 2.49
CA LEU A 20 1.81 -5.14 1.57
C LEU A 20 1.92 -4.24 0.35
N VAL A 21 1.21 -4.65 -0.70
CA VAL A 21 0.91 -3.82 -1.86
C VAL A 21 -0.59 -3.54 -1.87
N ALA A 22 -0.96 -2.27 -1.84
CA ALA A 22 -2.32 -1.81 -2.03
C ALA A 22 -2.52 -1.29 -3.45
N GLY A 23 -3.62 -1.71 -4.09
CA GLY A 23 -4.11 -1.20 -5.36
C GLY A 23 -4.57 0.26 -5.28
N PRO A 24 -4.84 0.89 -6.43
CA PRO A 24 -5.25 2.29 -6.49
C PRO A 24 -6.65 2.56 -5.90
N ASP A 25 -7.47 1.51 -5.76
CA ASP A 25 -8.77 1.53 -5.09
C ASP A 25 -8.66 1.25 -3.58
N GLY A 26 -7.45 1.08 -3.05
CA GLY A 26 -7.19 0.79 -1.64
C GLY A 26 -7.25 -0.70 -1.27
N GLN A 27 -7.57 -1.61 -2.20
CA GLN A 27 -7.56 -3.03 -1.89
C GLN A 27 -6.15 -3.58 -1.72
N VAL A 28 -5.96 -4.51 -0.79
CA VAL A 28 -4.69 -5.23 -0.64
C VAL A 28 -4.61 -6.31 -1.71
N ILE A 29 -3.60 -6.20 -2.59
CA ILE A 29 -3.42 -7.11 -3.73
C ILE A 29 -2.26 -8.10 -3.53
N ALA A 30 -1.38 -7.82 -2.58
CA ALA A 30 -0.36 -8.76 -2.08
C ALA A 30 -0.02 -8.39 -0.63
N GLN A 31 0.19 -9.38 0.22
CA GLN A 31 0.53 -9.17 1.63
C GLN A 31 1.45 -10.28 2.13
N ALA A 32 2.47 -9.87 2.89
CA ALA A 32 3.35 -10.77 3.62
C ALA A 32 2.72 -11.13 4.97
N SER A 33 3.19 -12.23 5.53
CA SER A 33 2.90 -12.67 6.88
C SER A 33 3.48 -11.72 7.93
N GLU A 34 3.07 -11.95 9.17
CA GLU A 34 3.59 -11.23 10.34
C GLU A 34 5.02 -11.65 10.69
N THR A 35 5.38 -12.91 10.43
CA THR A 35 6.54 -13.57 11.07
C THR A 35 7.56 -14.20 10.11
N GLN A 36 7.30 -14.20 8.79
CA GLN A 36 8.20 -14.81 7.81
C GLN A 36 8.68 -13.78 6.78
N GLU A 37 9.98 -13.82 6.49
CA GLU A 37 10.55 -13.06 5.40
C GLU A 37 9.98 -13.53 4.06
N GLN A 38 9.49 -12.59 3.25
CA GLN A 38 8.80 -12.90 2.00
C GLN A 38 9.10 -11.85 0.93
N LEU A 39 9.21 -12.33 -0.31
CA LEU A 39 9.21 -11.48 -1.49
C LEU A 39 7.80 -11.43 -2.08
N LEU A 40 7.26 -10.23 -2.19
CA LEU A 40 5.93 -10.00 -2.76
C LEU A 40 6.04 -9.57 -4.22
N TYR A 41 5.17 -10.13 -5.06
CA TYR A 41 4.98 -9.72 -6.44
C TYR A 41 3.54 -9.25 -6.63
N ALA A 42 3.36 -8.14 -7.34
CA ALA A 42 2.05 -7.64 -7.70
C ALA A 42 2.10 -7.04 -9.10
N GLN A 43 1.06 -7.28 -9.89
CA GLN A 43 0.88 -6.66 -11.20
C GLN A 43 -0.04 -5.45 -11.04
N ILE A 44 0.40 -4.30 -11.55
CA ILE A 44 -0.39 -3.08 -11.59
C ILE A 44 -0.76 -2.78 -13.03
N ASP A 45 -2.06 -2.63 -13.28
CA ASP A 45 -2.55 -2.08 -14.54
C ASP A 45 -2.76 -0.56 -14.38
N PRO A 46 -2.05 0.29 -15.14
CA PRO A 46 -2.23 1.73 -15.12
C PRO A 46 -3.67 2.19 -15.42
N SER A 47 -4.44 1.41 -16.17
CA SER A 47 -5.83 1.75 -16.49
C SER A 47 -6.71 1.80 -15.23
N GLN A 48 -6.44 0.93 -14.24
CA GLN A 48 -7.16 0.90 -12.97
C GLN A 48 -6.84 2.11 -12.09
N VAL A 49 -5.63 2.67 -12.21
CA VAL A 49 -5.26 3.91 -11.50
C VAL A 49 -6.10 5.08 -12.01
N ILE A 50 -6.23 5.21 -13.34
CA ILE A 50 -7.04 6.25 -13.97
C ILE A 50 -8.50 6.11 -13.54
N GLN A 51 -9.01 4.88 -13.48
CA GLN A 51 -10.38 4.63 -13.05
C GLN A 51 -10.59 5.00 -11.58
N ALA A 52 -9.71 4.57 -10.68
CA ALA A 52 -9.81 4.89 -9.26
C ALA A 52 -9.74 6.41 -8.98
N GLN A 53 -8.94 7.15 -9.74
CA GLN A 53 -8.88 8.63 -9.65
C GLN A 53 -10.18 9.30 -10.13
N ARG A 54 -10.88 8.72 -11.11
CA ARG A 54 -12.19 9.21 -11.56
C ARG A 54 -13.28 8.92 -10.53
N ASP A 55 -13.21 7.74 -9.91
CA ASP A 55 -14.18 7.32 -8.88
C ASP A 55 -13.97 8.08 -7.55
N ASN A 56 -12.76 8.59 -7.30
CA ASN A 56 -12.41 9.42 -6.15
C ASN A 56 -11.61 10.67 -6.58
N PRO A 57 -12.28 11.74 -7.08
CA PRO A 57 -11.63 12.90 -7.68
C PRO A 57 -11.11 13.93 -6.65
N TYR A 58 -10.66 13.49 -5.47
CA TYR A 58 -10.28 14.37 -4.35
C TYR A 58 -9.19 15.40 -4.68
N LEU A 59 -8.31 15.10 -5.64
CA LEU A 59 -7.29 16.05 -6.10
C LEU A 59 -7.90 17.21 -6.91
N THR A 60 -8.96 16.96 -7.67
CA THR A 60 -9.71 18.00 -8.38
C THR A 60 -10.56 18.82 -7.41
N ASP A 61 -11.10 18.17 -6.39
CA ASP A 61 -11.90 18.83 -5.35
C ASP A 61 -11.03 19.61 -4.33
N LEU A 62 -9.70 19.46 -4.40
CA LEU A 62 -8.77 20.08 -3.46
C LEU A 62 -8.83 21.62 -3.56
N ARG A 63 -9.29 22.24 -2.47
CA ARG A 63 -9.33 23.71 -2.30
C ARG A 63 -7.96 24.24 -1.88
N THR A 64 -7.12 24.57 -2.86
CA THR A 64 -5.77 25.10 -2.61
C THR A 64 -5.75 26.54 -2.10
N ASP A 65 -6.88 27.24 -2.17
CA ASP A 65 -7.06 28.62 -1.69
C ASP A 65 -7.19 28.73 -0.17
N ILE A 66 -7.32 27.60 0.54
CA ILE A 66 -7.42 27.53 2.00
C ILE A 66 -6.31 26.67 2.63
N LEU A 67 -5.28 26.30 1.85
CA LEU A 67 -4.08 25.61 2.34
C LEU A 67 -3.06 26.59 2.91
#